data_AF-A0A318DGV6-F1
#
_entry.id   AF-A0A318DGV6-F1
#
_cell.length_a   1.000
_cell.length_b   1.000
_cell.length_c   1.000
_cell.angle_alpha   90.00
_cell.angle_beta   90.00
_cell.angle_gamma   90.00
#
_symmetry.space_group_name_H-M   'P 1'
#
loop_
_entity.id
_entity.type
_entity.pdbx_description
1 polymer ?
#
loop_
_entity_poly.entity_id
_entity_poly.type
_entity_poly.pdbx_seq_one_letter_code
_entity_poly.pdbx_strand_id
1 'polypeptide(L)'
;MRLLECFAPLFAYGLLIDEQAASQNLPDDEWPSVHARALALVEQARGAAFARGKPLAEVELAAFAAIAWLDELAMRRGGWGNQVGTLQHVLYRTGGAATEFFDQLGRLGSDEEEVREVFGMALLLGFRGQYYYEQGDSGELGRIKALYCPASTGAAAVLQSLQRESVTPQPYMTPGSPVLRLPGTWIGRRLAQLVAALVVLLVFVAFVAPVFSQAISEQAWFLGGIVLAVLGVIGWVGALAWQSLVMMRAHTRVADSTDSGYGIGSLSAAVRDAARRLRGAILHPFRRRGEWRQLSRHPWLLFVGDSPADVRSLLQAAAAAPHAREHSRANDAQPWHWWVFRALVAVEPGPRLSHPHAAIGDGDAPWSKALSLLARERRKLPLDGMVICVAAQSLREPEGAVASYADRLRRLADEATRRLQLQLPVYVVVTGLEGLPGHAAFRAALPSSVFRRVLGWRKGFQSREGVPDGRLDVQADVVAGKLVSAALAVLATEHDPHRRREAFAFLQSLYGVQRGLRAFVERLQASDVGGERRLHWQGLYVTGGARNDAPSGDFVDDLFNRFLPADRVLARRVAPRP
;
A
#
# COMPACT_ATOMS: atom_id res chain seq x y z
N MET A 1 -1.62 -23.00 -8.70
CA MET A 1 -0.19 -23.28 -8.67
C MET A 1 0.15 -23.80 -10.04
N ARG A 2 0.94 -23.04 -10.80
CA ARG A 2 1.30 -23.37 -12.19
C ARG A 2 2.46 -24.35 -12.23
N LEU A 3 2.72 -24.98 -13.38
CA LEU A 3 3.87 -25.89 -13.55
C LEU A 3 5.20 -25.23 -13.17
N LEU A 4 5.41 -23.95 -13.54
CA LEU A 4 6.62 -23.21 -13.15
C LEU A 4 6.82 -23.14 -11.63
N GLU A 5 5.75 -22.99 -10.83
CA GLU A 5 5.84 -23.01 -9.37
C GLU A 5 6.21 -24.40 -8.84
N CYS A 6 5.78 -25.48 -9.51
CA CYS A 6 6.14 -26.85 -9.15
C CYS A 6 7.63 -27.13 -9.38
N PHE A 7 8.20 -26.65 -10.50
CA PHE A 7 9.60 -26.85 -10.87
C PHE A 7 10.55 -25.77 -10.33
N ALA A 8 10.03 -24.68 -9.76
CA ALA A 8 10.82 -23.62 -9.13
C ALA A 8 11.89 -24.09 -8.13
N PRO A 9 11.64 -25.11 -7.26
CA PRO A 9 12.67 -25.63 -6.36
C PRO A 9 13.88 -26.22 -7.09
N LEU A 10 13.67 -26.84 -8.26
CA LEU A 10 14.75 -27.40 -9.08
C LEU A 10 15.61 -26.27 -9.68
N PHE A 11 14.97 -25.22 -10.21
CA PHE A 11 15.68 -24.03 -10.69
C PHE A 11 16.45 -23.31 -9.58
N ALA A 12 15.83 -23.13 -8.40
CA ALA A 12 16.49 -22.53 -7.24
C ALA A 12 17.73 -23.35 -6.82
N TYR A 13 17.61 -24.68 -6.82
CA TYR A 13 18.71 -25.57 -6.50
C TYR A 13 19.83 -25.50 -7.54
N GLY A 14 19.52 -25.52 -8.83
CA GLY A 14 20.53 -25.35 -9.88
C GLY A 14 21.29 -24.03 -9.75
N LEU A 15 20.59 -22.92 -9.47
CA LEU A 15 21.23 -21.62 -9.26
C LEU A 15 22.11 -21.57 -8.00
N LEU A 16 21.72 -22.28 -6.93
CA LEU A 16 22.57 -22.45 -5.75
C LEU A 16 23.88 -23.18 -6.08
N ILE A 17 23.79 -24.28 -6.84
CA ILE A 17 24.96 -25.05 -7.27
C ILE A 17 25.84 -24.21 -8.20
N ASP A 18 25.25 -23.42 -9.10
CA ASP A 18 25.99 -22.52 -9.98
C ASP A 18 26.79 -21.46 -9.21
N GLU A 19 26.21 -20.87 -8.17
CA GLU A 19 26.91 -19.95 -7.27
C GLU A 19 28.04 -20.64 -6.50
N GLN A 20 27.78 -21.80 -5.92
CA GLN A 20 28.79 -22.55 -5.15
C GLN A 20 29.96 -22.97 -6.04
N ALA A 21 29.67 -23.50 -7.23
CA ALA A 21 30.69 -23.88 -8.20
C ALA A 21 31.48 -22.67 -8.73
N ALA A 22 30.81 -21.54 -9.01
CA ALA A 22 31.49 -20.31 -9.42
C ALA A 22 32.42 -19.76 -8.33
N SER A 23 32.06 -19.96 -7.07
CA SER A 23 32.84 -19.53 -5.89
C SER A 23 33.97 -20.51 -5.51
N GLN A 24 34.14 -21.62 -6.24
CA GLN A 24 35.03 -22.75 -5.87
C GLN A 24 34.70 -23.35 -4.49
N ASN A 25 33.45 -23.20 -4.03
CA ASN A 25 32.98 -23.70 -2.74
C ASN A 25 32.32 -25.08 -2.84
N LEU A 26 32.29 -25.69 -4.04
CA LEU A 26 31.73 -27.02 -4.26
C LEU A 26 32.88 -28.00 -4.56
N PRO A 27 33.22 -28.90 -3.63
CA PRO A 27 34.18 -29.97 -3.87
C PRO A 27 33.73 -30.94 -4.97
N ASP A 28 34.69 -31.50 -5.71
CA ASP A 28 34.41 -32.42 -6.80
C ASP A 28 33.74 -33.72 -6.34
N ASP A 29 33.90 -34.15 -5.09
CA ASP A 29 33.29 -35.37 -4.54
C ASP A 29 31.81 -35.20 -4.16
N GLU A 30 31.27 -33.98 -4.18
CA GLU A 30 29.87 -33.71 -3.83
C GLU A 30 28.89 -33.89 -4.99
N TRP A 31 29.37 -33.94 -6.25
CA TRP A 31 28.51 -34.06 -7.44
C TRP A 31 27.52 -35.26 -7.41
N PRO A 32 27.85 -36.45 -6.90
CA PRO A 32 26.90 -37.55 -6.73
C PRO A 32 25.74 -37.21 -5.78
N SER A 33 26.03 -36.50 -4.69
CA SER A 33 25.02 -36.02 -3.74
C SER A 33 24.15 -34.94 -4.37
N VAL A 34 24.76 -34.04 -5.15
CA VAL A 34 24.05 -33.00 -5.90
C VAL A 34 23.10 -33.64 -6.93
N HIS A 35 23.57 -34.66 -7.65
CA HIS A 35 22.76 -35.41 -8.61
C HIS A 35 21.58 -36.12 -7.93
N ALA A 36 21.82 -36.84 -6.83
CA ALA A 36 20.75 -37.51 -6.09
C ALA A 36 19.69 -36.51 -5.57
N ARG A 37 20.12 -35.34 -5.10
CA ARG A 37 19.21 -34.28 -4.65
C ARG A 37 18.40 -33.68 -5.81
N ALA A 38 19.04 -33.43 -6.95
CA ALA A 38 18.36 -32.95 -8.16
C ALA A 38 17.28 -33.93 -8.63
N LEU A 39 17.58 -35.23 -8.67
CA LEU A 39 16.62 -36.27 -9.01
C LEU A 39 15.41 -36.28 -8.05
N ALA A 40 15.67 -36.18 -6.74
CA ALA A 40 14.59 -36.11 -5.75
C ALA A 40 13.69 -34.87 -5.93
N LEU A 41 14.27 -33.73 -6.32
CA LEU A 41 13.52 -32.51 -6.61
C LEU A 41 12.66 -32.62 -7.88
N VAL A 42 13.14 -33.32 -8.91
CA VAL A 42 12.35 -33.63 -10.12
C VAL A 42 11.12 -34.46 -9.73
N GLU A 43 11.30 -35.53 -8.96
CA GLU A 43 10.19 -36.38 -8.52
C GLU A 43 9.20 -35.63 -7.63
N GLN A 44 9.70 -34.77 -6.73
CA GLN A 44 8.86 -33.91 -5.92
C GLN A 44 8.04 -32.92 -6.78
N ALA A 45 8.67 -32.33 -7.81
CA ALA A 45 8.00 -31.39 -8.71
C ALA A 45 6.90 -32.08 -9.53
N ARG A 46 7.19 -33.27 -10.09
CA ARG A 46 6.21 -34.13 -10.77
C ARG A 46 5.03 -34.47 -9.85
N GLY A 47 5.32 -34.97 -8.65
CA GLY A 47 4.30 -35.32 -7.65
C GLY A 47 3.43 -34.12 -7.27
N ALA A 48 4.02 -32.95 -7.10
CA ALA A 48 3.29 -31.71 -6.81
C ALA A 48 2.38 -31.29 -7.97
N ALA A 49 2.83 -31.44 -9.22
CA ALA A 49 2.02 -31.15 -10.40
C ALA A 49 0.85 -32.15 -10.57
N PHE A 50 1.10 -33.45 -10.37
CA PHE A 50 0.05 -34.47 -10.42
C PHE A 50 -1.01 -34.29 -9.33
N ALA A 51 -0.60 -33.93 -8.11
CA ALA A 51 -1.52 -33.62 -7.02
C ALA A 51 -2.46 -32.43 -7.34
N ARG A 52 -2.11 -31.62 -8.35
CA ARG A 52 -2.93 -30.51 -8.87
C ARG A 52 -3.71 -30.86 -10.14
N GLY A 53 -3.72 -32.13 -10.54
CA GLY A 53 -4.47 -32.62 -11.71
C GLY A 53 -3.85 -32.21 -13.05
N LYS A 54 -2.55 -31.89 -13.10
CA LYS A 54 -1.87 -31.57 -14.35
C LYS A 54 -1.70 -32.81 -15.24
N PRO A 55 -1.87 -32.69 -16.57
CA PRO A 55 -1.80 -33.84 -17.46
C PRO A 55 -0.35 -34.34 -17.58
N LEU A 56 -0.19 -35.66 -17.73
CA LEU A 56 1.12 -36.32 -17.78
C LEU A 56 2.03 -35.74 -18.85
N ALA A 57 1.51 -35.48 -20.05
CA ALA A 57 2.31 -34.93 -21.14
C ALA A 57 2.94 -33.58 -20.80
N GLU A 58 2.15 -32.65 -20.24
CA GLU A 58 2.66 -31.32 -19.85
C GLU A 58 3.67 -31.41 -18.69
N VAL A 59 3.43 -32.28 -17.72
CA VAL A 59 4.34 -32.49 -16.59
C VAL A 59 5.69 -33.03 -17.07
N GLU A 60 5.69 -33.99 -17.99
CA GLU A 60 6.92 -34.55 -18.54
C GLU A 60 7.66 -33.57 -19.45
N LEU A 61 6.96 -32.77 -20.26
CA LEU A 61 7.59 -31.71 -21.07
C LEU A 61 8.22 -30.63 -20.18
N ALA A 62 7.55 -30.22 -19.11
CA ALA A 62 8.11 -29.27 -18.14
C ALA A 62 9.32 -29.84 -17.39
N ALA A 63 9.26 -31.11 -16.97
CA ALA A 63 10.38 -31.79 -16.34
C ALA A 63 11.58 -31.87 -17.29
N PHE A 64 11.35 -32.27 -18.54
CA PHE A 64 12.37 -32.34 -19.58
C PHE A 64 13.10 -31.01 -19.77
N ALA A 65 12.36 -29.90 -19.88
CA ALA A 65 12.94 -28.57 -20.02
C ALA A 65 13.83 -28.17 -18.83
N ALA A 66 13.35 -28.40 -17.60
CA ALA A 66 14.10 -28.06 -16.39
C ALA A 66 15.34 -28.94 -16.21
N ILE A 67 15.25 -30.22 -16.57
CA ILE A 67 16.38 -31.17 -16.56
C ILE A 67 17.42 -30.79 -17.60
N ALA A 68 17.02 -30.49 -18.84
CA ALA A 68 17.95 -30.07 -19.90
C ALA A 68 18.76 -28.84 -19.48
N TRP A 69 18.11 -27.86 -18.85
CA TRP A 69 18.79 -26.69 -18.28
C TRP A 69 19.77 -27.05 -17.17
N LEU A 70 19.38 -27.92 -16.24
CA LEU A 70 20.23 -28.30 -15.11
C LEU A 70 21.46 -29.12 -15.56
N ASP A 71 21.28 -30.06 -16.48
CA ASP A 71 22.38 -30.83 -17.04
C ASP A 71 23.38 -29.93 -17.78
N GLU A 72 22.91 -28.97 -18.60
CA GLU A 72 23.79 -27.98 -19.24
C GLU A 72 24.54 -27.12 -18.20
N LEU A 73 23.84 -26.70 -17.14
CA LEU A 73 24.44 -25.95 -16.05
C LEU A 73 25.56 -26.72 -15.34
N ALA A 74 25.31 -27.98 -14.99
CA ALA A 74 26.29 -28.86 -14.35
C ALA A 74 27.49 -29.11 -15.27
N MET A 75 27.26 -29.42 -16.55
CA MET A 75 28.32 -29.65 -17.53
C MET A 75 29.21 -28.43 -17.74
N ARG A 76 28.64 -27.21 -17.77
CA ARG A 76 29.43 -25.95 -17.88
C ARG A 76 30.39 -25.74 -16.72
N ARG A 77 30.09 -26.29 -15.54
CA ARG A 77 30.92 -26.19 -14.34
C ARG A 77 31.88 -27.37 -14.19
N GLY A 78 31.95 -28.27 -15.18
CA GLY A 78 32.76 -29.49 -15.12
C GLY A 78 32.13 -30.62 -14.32
N GLY A 79 30.89 -30.45 -13.86
CA GLY A 79 30.11 -31.46 -13.14
C GLY A 79 29.55 -32.54 -14.06
N TRP A 80 29.06 -33.63 -13.44
CA TRP A 80 28.56 -34.89 -14.05
C TRP A 80 29.62 -35.71 -14.81
N GLY A 81 30.32 -35.11 -15.79
CA GLY A 81 31.06 -35.82 -16.85
C GLY A 81 32.06 -36.91 -16.44
N ASN A 82 32.61 -36.86 -15.22
CA ASN A 82 33.56 -37.86 -14.72
C ASN A 82 33.00 -38.80 -13.64
N GLN A 83 31.82 -38.52 -13.08
CA GLN A 83 31.35 -39.18 -11.85
C GLN A 83 29.91 -39.69 -11.92
N VAL A 84 29.03 -39.04 -12.68
CA VAL A 84 27.59 -39.37 -12.74
C VAL A 84 27.04 -39.13 -14.15
N GLY A 85 26.13 -39.99 -14.60
CA GLY A 85 25.42 -39.76 -15.87
C GLY A 85 24.50 -38.53 -15.81
N THR A 86 24.26 -37.89 -16.95
CA THR A 86 23.31 -36.77 -17.05
C THR A 86 21.88 -37.22 -16.75
N LEU A 87 21.08 -36.37 -16.11
CA LEU A 87 19.71 -36.67 -15.73
C LEU A 87 18.83 -36.96 -16.97
N GLN A 88 19.06 -36.30 -18.10
CA GLN A 88 18.42 -36.59 -19.39
C GLN A 88 18.63 -38.05 -19.83
N HIS A 89 19.82 -38.62 -19.58
CA HIS A 89 20.15 -39.99 -19.95
C HIS A 89 19.53 -40.97 -18.97
N VAL A 90 19.56 -40.64 -17.67
CA VAL A 90 18.97 -41.48 -16.61
C VAL A 90 17.45 -41.57 -16.75
N LEU A 91 16.77 -40.44 -17.00
CA LEU A 91 15.31 -40.35 -17.00
C LEU A 91 14.69 -40.58 -18.38
N TYR A 92 15.29 -40.05 -19.44
CA TYR A 92 14.71 -40.07 -20.79
C TYR A 92 15.53 -40.88 -21.81
N ARG A 93 16.68 -41.42 -21.41
CA ARG A 93 17.60 -42.18 -22.29
C ARG A 93 17.99 -41.40 -23.56
N THR A 94 18.04 -40.06 -23.46
CA THR A 94 18.44 -39.16 -24.56
C THR A 94 19.76 -38.48 -24.23
N GLY A 95 20.63 -38.34 -25.23
CA GLY A 95 21.80 -37.48 -25.19
C GLY A 95 21.62 -36.18 -26.00
N GLY A 96 20.45 -36.00 -26.63
CA GLY A 96 20.17 -34.94 -27.58
C GLY A 96 19.28 -33.82 -27.06
N ALA A 97 19.11 -33.67 -25.73
CA ALA A 97 18.14 -32.73 -25.19
C ALA A 97 18.41 -31.27 -25.60
N ALA A 98 19.66 -30.91 -25.89
CA ALA A 98 20.05 -29.59 -26.38
C ALA A 98 19.35 -29.17 -27.70
N THR A 99 19.01 -30.13 -28.56
CA THR A 99 18.27 -29.90 -29.82
C THR A 99 16.78 -30.17 -29.62
N GLU A 100 16.45 -31.29 -28.96
CA GLU A 100 15.07 -31.70 -28.70
C GLU A 100 14.30 -30.63 -27.90
N PHE A 101 14.96 -29.90 -26.99
CA PHE A 101 14.35 -28.76 -26.30
C PHE A 101 13.69 -27.75 -27.25
N PHE A 102 14.38 -27.34 -28.31
CA PHE A 102 13.84 -26.34 -29.24
C PHE A 102 12.77 -26.92 -30.18
N ASP A 103 12.89 -28.20 -30.54
CA ASP A 103 11.85 -28.91 -31.31
C ASP A 103 10.55 -29.04 -30.50
N GLN A 104 10.64 -29.44 -29.23
CA GLN A 104 9.48 -29.51 -28.33
C GLN A 104 8.87 -28.12 -28.11
N LEU A 105 9.69 -27.09 -27.85
CA LEU A 105 9.22 -25.70 -27.69
C LEU A 105 8.47 -25.18 -28.93
N GLY A 106 8.94 -25.53 -30.13
CA GLY A 106 8.30 -25.15 -31.39
C GLY A 106 6.98 -25.87 -31.67
N ARG A 107 6.77 -27.05 -31.05
CA ARG A 107 5.54 -27.85 -31.20
C ARG A 107 4.43 -27.49 -30.23
N LEU A 108 4.73 -26.73 -29.17
CA LEU A 108 3.75 -26.37 -28.15
C LEU A 108 2.57 -25.60 -28.74
N GLY A 109 1.36 -26.11 -28.54
CA GLY A 109 0.11 -25.47 -28.95
C GLY A 109 -0.21 -24.23 -28.12
N SER A 110 -1.18 -23.41 -28.56
CA SER A 110 -1.59 -22.19 -27.83
C SER A 110 -1.97 -22.46 -26.37
N ASP A 111 -2.57 -23.62 -26.11
CA ASP A 111 -3.17 -23.99 -24.83
C ASP A 111 -2.12 -24.44 -23.79
N GLU A 112 -0.90 -24.77 -24.22
CA GLU A 112 0.21 -25.24 -23.35
C GLU A 112 1.03 -24.08 -22.77
N GLU A 113 0.35 -23.06 -22.25
CA GLU A 113 0.99 -21.85 -21.71
C GLU A 113 1.90 -22.16 -20.51
N GLU A 114 1.46 -23.02 -19.59
CA GLU A 114 2.27 -23.33 -18.40
C GLU A 114 3.55 -24.09 -18.72
N VAL A 115 3.54 -24.96 -19.73
CA VAL A 115 4.75 -25.64 -20.20
C VAL A 115 5.70 -24.62 -20.83
N ARG A 116 5.16 -23.73 -21.68
CA ARG A 116 5.91 -22.65 -22.30
C ARG A 116 6.59 -21.74 -21.27
N GLU A 117 5.96 -21.47 -20.13
CA GLU A 117 6.57 -20.70 -19.03
C GLU A 117 7.80 -21.40 -18.43
N VAL A 118 7.80 -22.73 -18.32
CA VAL A 118 8.94 -23.50 -17.82
C VAL A 118 10.11 -23.46 -18.81
N PHE A 119 9.82 -23.65 -20.11
CA PHE A 119 10.83 -23.47 -21.17
C PHE A 119 11.38 -22.05 -21.19
N GLY A 120 10.49 -21.05 -21.08
CA GLY A 120 10.89 -19.65 -20.99
C GLY A 120 11.79 -19.37 -19.79
N MET A 121 11.48 -19.93 -18.62
CA MET A 121 12.34 -19.79 -17.44
C MET A 121 13.72 -20.42 -17.66
N ALA A 122 13.80 -21.61 -18.26
CA ALA A 122 15.08 -22.24 -18.60
C ALA A 122 15.94 -21.35 -19.53
N LEU A 123 15.32 -20.76 -20.56
CA LEU A 123 15.99 -19.81 -21.46
C LEU A 123 16.43 -18.53 -20.73
N LEU A 124 15.58 -17.99 -19.86
CA LEU A 124 15.88 -16.80 -19.04
C LEU A 124 17.04 -17.03 -18.08
N LEU A 125 17.15 -18.23 -17.51
CA LEU A 125 18.26 -18.65 -16.65
C LEU A 125 19.51 -19.08 -17.43
N GLY A 126 19.52 -18.87 -18.75
CA GLY A 126 20.71 -18.98 -19.58
C GLY A 126 20.97 -20.37 -20.15
N PHE A 127 19.92 -21.17 -20.41
CA PHE A 127 19.98 -22.33 -21.29
C PHE A 127 20.34 -21.89 -22.72
N ARG A 128 21.32 -22.53 -23.35
CA ARG A 128 21.72 -22.27 -24.74
C ARG A 128 21.41 -23.43 -25.67
N GLY A 129 21.51 -24.66 -25.18
CA GLY A 129 21.37 -25.89 -25.95
C GLY A 129 22.23 -25.86 -27.21
N GLN A 130 21.60 -26.15 -28.36
CA GLN A 130 22.26 -26.15 -29.67
C GLN A 130 22.88 -24.81 -30.10
N TYR A 131 22.53 -23.69 -29.46
CA TYR A 131 23.05 -22.35 -29.77
C TYR A 131 24.23 -21.95 -28.86
N TYR A 132 24.99 -22.91 -28.33
CA TYR A 132 26.09 -22.65 -27.39
C TYR A 132 27.16 -21.66 -27.91
N TYR A 133 27.32 -21.56 -29.23
CA TYR A 133 28.29 -20.71 -29.91
C TYR A 133 27.85 -19.23 -30.02
N GLU A 134 26.56 -18.93 -29.88
CA GLU A 134 26.08 -17.54 -29.92
C GLU A 134 26.47 -16.78 -28.65
N GLN A 135 26.94 -15.55 -28.81
CA GLN A 135 27.24 -14.64 -27.71
C GLN A 135 26.25 -13.48 -27.69
N GLY A 136 25.58 -13.30 -26.55
CA GLY A 136 24.53 -12.29 -26.36
C GLY A 136 23.21 -12.65 -27.05
N ASP A 137 22.31 -11.68 -27.14
CA ASP A 137 20.93 -11.87 -27.61
C ASP A 137 20.71 -11.34 -29.05
N SER A 138 21.76 -11.21 -29.86
CA SER A 138 21.66 -10.72 -31.25
C SER A 138 21.43 -11.81 -32.30
N GLY A 139 21.64 -13.08 -31.94
CA GLY A 139 21.48 -14.24 -32.82
C GLY A 139 20.07 -14.83 -32.84
N GLU A 140 19.96 -16.08 -33.30
CA GLU A 140 18.69 -16.82 -33.34
C GLU A 140 18.18 -17.12 -31.92
N LEU A 141 19.07 -17.42 -30.97
CA LEU A 141 18.69 -17.65 -29.57
C LEU A 141 18.04 -16.40 -28.97
N GLY A 142 18.55 -15.22 -29.32
CA GLY A 142 17.96 -13.93 -28.94
C GLY A 142 16.55 -13.74 -29.47
N ARG A 143 16.30 -14.11 -30.74
CA ARG A 143 14.96 -14.07 -31.35
C ARG A 143 13.99 -15.06 -30.70
N ILE A 144 14.46 -16.26 -30.36
CA ILE A 144 13.65 -17.26 -29.64
C ILE A 144 13.31 -16.74 -28.23
N LYS A 145 14.28 -16.20 -27.50
CA LYS A 145 14.03 -15.53 -26.21
C LYS A 145 13.03 -14.38 -26.35
N ALA A 146 13.06 -13.61 -27.44
CA ALA A 146 12.07 -12.56 -27.69
C ALA A 146 10.66 -13.07 -27.84
N LEU A 147 10.49 -14.21 -28.53
CA LEU A 147 9.19 -14.80 -28.78
C LEU A 147 8.58 -15.43 -27.53
N TYR A 148 9.40 -16.16 -26.74
CA TYR A 148 8.92 -16.97 -25.62
C TYR A 148 9.14 -16.34 -24.24
N CYS A 149 10.02 -15.34 -24.15
CA CYS A 149 10.29 -14.56 -22.94
C CYS A 149 10.21 -13.06 -23.26
N PRO A 150 9.01 -12.49 -23.44
CA PRO A 150 8.85 -11.06 -23.72
C PRO A 150 9.53 -10.17 -22.68
N ALA A 151 9.63 -10.65 -21.43
CA ALA A 151 10.32 -9.94 -20.34
C ALA A 151 11.85 -9.87 -20.52
N SER A 152 12.45 -10.80 -21.28
CA SER A 152 13.88 -10.77 -21.61
C SER A 152 14.18 -9.78 -22.73
N THR A 153 13.30 -9.68 -23.73
CA THR A 153 13.50 -8.81 -24.87
C THR A 153 12.99 -7.42 -24.57
N GLY A 154 13.94 -6.49 -24.51
CA GLY A 154 13.65 -5.17 -23.98
C GLY A 154 13.60 -5.16 -22.46
N ALA A 155 14.20 -6.12 -21.74
CA ALA A 155 14.42 -5.98 -20.30
C ALA A 155 15.05 -4.61 -19.97
N ALA A 156 16.10 -4.21 -20.71
CA ALA A 156 16.67 -2.87 -20.62
C ALA A 156 15.66 -1.75 -20.92
N ALA A 157 14.76 -1.93 -21.91
CA ALA A 157 13.72 -0.97 -22.24
C ALA A 157 12.62 -0.90 -21.16
N VAL A 158 12.25 -2.02 -20.55
CA VAL A 158 11.33 -2.12 -19.40
C VAL A 158 11.95 -1.41 -18.21
N LEU A 159 13.22 -1.68 -17.90
CA LEU A 159 13.96 -0.99 -16.84
C LEU A 159 14.05 0.52 -17.09
N GLN A 160 14.31 0.95 -18.34
CA GLN A 160 14.27 2.36 -18.72
C GLN A 160 12.86 2.96 -18.68
N SER A 161 11.81 2.19 -19.01
CA SER A 161 10.42 2.62 -18.90
C SER A 161 10.03 2.81 -17.45
N LEU A 162 10.45 1.93 -16.53
CA LEU A 162 10.21 2.08 -15.08
C LEU A 162 10.89 3.33 -14.51
N GLN A 163 12.00 3.78 -15.13
CA GLN A 163 12.66 5.04 -14.79
C GLN A 163 11.93 6.27 -15.35
N ARG A 164 11.25 6.15 -16.50
CA ARG A 164 10.61 7.27 -17.20
C ARG A 164 9.13 7.38 -16.86
N GLU A 165 8.38 6.30 -16.99
CA GLU A 165 6.96 6.20 -16.74
C GLU A 165 6.66 5.83 -15.28
N SER A 166 5.56 6.36 -14.75
CA SER A 166 5.09 6.06 -13.41
C SER A 166 4.25 4.79 -13.44
N VAL A 167 4.60 3.81 -12.60
CA VAL A 167 3.92 2.51 -12.52
C VAL A 167 2.43 2.64 -12.14
N THR A 168 2.11 3.67 -11.35
CA THR A 168 0.77 4.19 -11.09
C THR A 168 0.46 5.37 -12.02
N PRO A 169 -0.76 5.49 -12.57
CA PRO A 169 -1.24 6.76 -13.12
C PRO A 169 -1.15 7.83 -12.04
N GLN A 170 -0.30 8.82 -12.26
CA GLN A 170 -0.05 9.85 -11.26
C GLN A 170 -1.20 10.87 -11.28
N PRO A 171 -1.69 11.33 -10.12
CA PRO A 171 -2.84 12.22 -10.04
C PRO A 171 -2.64 13.58 -10.73
N TYR A 172 -1.42 13.99 -11.03
CA TYR A 172 -1.14 15.20 -11.80
C TYR A 172 -1.04 14.96 -13.33
N MET A 173 -1.00 13.70 -13.76
CA MET A 173 -0.97 13.33 -15.18
C MET A 173 -2.38 13.09 -15.75
N THR A 174 -3.41 12.97 -14.90
CA THR A 174 -4.82 12.92 -15.31
C THR A 174 -5.43 14.32 -15.39
N PRO A 175 -5.87 14.80 -16.58
CA PRO A 175 -6.63 16.04 -16.71
C PRO A 175 -7.90 15.99 -15.86
N GLY A 176 -8.15 17.01 -15.05
CA GLY A 176 -9.36 17.10 -14.21
C GLY A 176 -9.20 16.72 -12.74
N SER A 177 -7.98 16.44 -12.27
CA SER A 177 -7.74 16.36 -10.82
C SER A 177 -8.18 17.67 -10.15
N PRO A 178 -9.03 17.61 -9.11
CA PRO A 178 -9.62 18.81 -8.54
C PRO A 178 -8.50 19.70 -8.01
N VAL A 179 -8.31 20.84 -8.67
CA VAL A 179 -7.53 21.95 -8.10
C VAL A 179 -8.14 22.19 -6.73
N LEU A 180 -7.29 22.19 -5.69
CA LEU A 180 -7.68 22.30 -4.29
C LEU A 180 -8.41 23.64 -4.05
N ARG A 181 -9.68 23.74 -4.45
CA ARG A 181 -10.54 24.87 -4.15
C ARG A 181 -11.03 24.63 -2.74
N LEU A 182 -10.30 25.17 -1.77
CA LEU A 182 -10.84 25.37 -0.43
C LEU A 182 -12.22 26.02 -0.61
N PRO A 183 -13.29 25.51 0.02
CA PRO A 183 -14.60 26.13 -0.08
C PRO A 183 -14.44 27.54 0.47
N GLY A 184 -14.39 28.53 -0.42
CA GLY A 184 -14.49 29.93 -0.05
C GLY A 184 -15.77 30.05 0.75
N THR A 185 -15.66 30.48 2.00
CA THR A 185 -16.78 30.52 2.93
C THR A 185 -17.92 31.28 2.26
N TRP A 186 -18.99 30.57 1.92
CA TRP A 186 -20.14 31.10 1.19
C TRP A 186 -20.78 32.31 1.93
N ILE A 187 -20.60 32.32 3.26
CA ILE A 187 -20.99 33.39 4.18
C ILE A 187 -20.10 34.64 4.03
N GLY A 188 -18.81 34.50 3.73
CA GLY A 188 -17.89 35.62 3.56
C GLY A 188 -18.21 36.48 2.34
N ARG A 189 -18.68 35.86 1.24
CA ARG A 189 -19.11 36.59 0.04
C ARG A 189 -20.40 37.38 0.27
N ARG A 190 -21.40 36.80 0.95
CA ARG A 190 -22.64 37.52 1.26
C ARG A 190 -22.42 38.64 2.29
N LEU A 191 -21.56 38.43 3.29
CA LEU A 191 -21.21 39.46 4.25
C LEU A 191 -20.43 40.61 3.60
N ALA A 192 -19.47 40.31 2.71
CA ALA A 192 -18.75 41.32 1.95
C ALA A 192 -19.67 42.13 1.02
N GLN A 193 -20.66 41.49 0.39
CA GLN A 193 -21.67 42.16 -0.42
C GLN A 193 -22.59 43.06 0.41
N LEU A 194 -23.02 42.62 1.61
CA LEU A 194 -23.83 43.44 2.52
C LEU A 194 -23.05 44.64 3.07
N VAL A 195 -21.79 44.44 3.41
CA VAL A 195 -20.88 45.51 3.82
C VAL A 195 -20.67 46.51 2.69
N ALA A 196 -20.38 46.03 1.48
CA ALA A 196 -20.19 46.90 0.33
C ALA A 196 -21.46 47.72 0.03
N ALA A 197 -22.64 47.10 0.12
CA ALA A 197 -23.93 47.79 -0.03
C ALA A 197 -24.15 48.85 1.07
N LEU A 198 -23.79 48.55 2.32
CA LEU A 198 -23.89 49.51 3.44
C LEU A 198 -22.92 50.69 3.28
N VAL A 199 -21.69 50.45 2.82
CA VAL A 199 -20.70 51.49 2.55
C VAL A 199 -21.15 52.37 1.38
N VAL A 200 -21.68 51.79 0.31
CA VAL A 200 -22.25 52.55 -0.81
C VAL A 200 -23.43 53.39 -0.36
N LEU A 201 -24.33 52.86 0.47
CA LEU A 201 -25.44 53.61 1.04
C LEU A 201 -24.95 54.77 1.93
N LEU A 202 -23.91 54.53 2.75
CA LEU A 202 -23.33 55.54 3.63
C LEU A 202 -22.66 56.67 2.84
N VAL A 203 -21.92 56.33 1.77
CA VAL A 203 -21.35 57.31 0.85
C VAL A 203 -22.45 58.10 0.14
N PHE A 204 -23.52 57.43 -0.30
CA PHE A 204 -24.66 58.10 -0.93
C PHE A 204 -25.35 59.08 0.01
N VAL A 205 -25.61 58.70 1.27
CA VAL A 205 -26.19 59.60 2.27
C VAL A 205 -25.24 60.75 2.60
N ALA A 206 -23.94 60.50 2.73
CA ALA A 206 -22.96 61.52 3.08
C ALA A 206 -22.72 62.54 1.96
N PHE A 207 -22.82 62.15 0.68
CA PHE A 207 -22.51 63.03 -0.46
C PHE A 207 -23.74 63.56 -1.21
N VAL A 208 -24.85 62.82 -1.24
CA VAL A 208 -26.05 63.21 -2.03
C VAL A 208 -27.08 63.95 -1.17
N ALA A 209 -27.25 63.60 0.11
CA ALA A 209 -28.20 64.27 0.99
C ALA A 209 -27.89 65.77 1.30
N PRO A 210 -26.61 66.20 1.39
CA PRO A 210 -26.29 67.62 1.62
C PRO A 210 -26.70 68.52 0.45
N VAL A 211 -26.72 68.00 -0.78
CA VAL A 211 -27.08 68.76 -1.99
C VAL A 211 -28.55 69.22 -1.97
N PHE A 212 -29.41 68.53 -1.20
CA PHE A 212 -30.85 68.80 -1.17
C PHE A 212 -31.33 69.51 0.13
N SER A 213 -30.46 69.72 1.12
CA SER A 213 -30.86 70.32 2.41
C SER A 213 -30.04 71.57 2.73
N GLN A 214 -30.55 72.75 2.34
CA GLN A 214 -29.90 74.05 2.62
C GLN A 214 -30.01 74.52 4.10
N ALA A 215 -30.32 73.63 5.04
CA ALA A 215 -30.70 73.99 6.40
C ALA A 215 -29.64 73.67 7.48
N ILE A 216 -28.56 72.95 7.14
CA ILE A 216 -27.62 72.39 8.13
C ILE A 216 -26.18 72.66 7.70
N SER A 217 -25.31 73.07 8.64
CA SER A 217 -23.91 73.39 8.36
C SER A 217 -23.12 72.17 7.87
N GLU A 218 -22.22 72.38 6.90
CA GLU A 218 -21.40 71.32 6.29
C GLU A 218 -20.60 70.51 7.33
N GLN A 219 -20.21 71.14 8.44
CA GLN A 219 -19.47 70.52 9.54
C GLN A 219 -20.31 69.50 10.32
N ALA A 220 -21.62 69.73 10.46
CA ALA A 220 -22.51 68.82 11.18
C ALA A 220 -22.75 67.52 10.41
N TRP A 221 -22.82 67.59 9.08
CA TRP A 221 -22.91 66.40 8.22
C TRP A 221 -21.63 65.57 8.24
N PHE A 222 -20.46 66.22 8.26
CA PHE A 222 -19.18 65.52 8.33
C PHE A 222 -19.02 64.76 9.66
N LEU A 223 -19.36 65.39 10.78
CA LEU A 223 -19.36 64.72 12.09
C LEU A 223 -20.37 63.57 12.17
N GLY A 224 -21.58 63.76 11.62
CA GLY A 224 -22.60 62.70 11.54
C GLY A 224 -22.12 61.48 10.76
N GLY A 225 -21.43 61.70 9.63
CA GLY A 225 -20.82 60.64 8.82
C GLY A 225 -19.76 59.85 9.57
N ILE A 226 -18.89 60.53 10.33
CA ILE A 226 -17.85 59.87 11.14
C ILE A 226 -18.47 59.01 12.23
N VAL A 227 -19.46 59.52 12.96
CA VAL A 227 -20.13 58.77 14.03
C VAL A 227 -20.81 57.51 13.48
N LEU A 228 -21.47 57.62 12.33
CA LEU A 228 -22.12 56.46 11.69
C LEU A 228 -21.10 55.42 11.23
N ALA A 229 -19.96 55.84 10.69
CA ALA A 229 -18.88 54.96 10.27
C ALA A 229 -18.27 54.20 11.47
N VAL A 230 -18.05 54.90 12.59
CA VAL A 230 -17.55 54.28 13.83
C VAL A 230 -18.56 53.26 14.37
N LEU A 231 -19.85 53.57 14.37
CA LEU A 231 -20.91 52.62 14.78
C LEU A 231 -20.96 51.38 13.87
N GLY A 232 -20.75 51.56 12.56
CA GLY A 232 -20.65 50.44 11.61
C GLY A 232 -19.47 49.51 11.90
N VAL A 233 -18.30 50.08 12.22
CA VAL A 233 -17.10 49.30 12.60
C VAL A 233 -17.33 48.55 13.91
N ILE A 234 -17.93 49.21 14.91
CA ILE A 234 -18.24 48.57 16.21
C ILE A 234 -19.24 47.42 16.01
N GLY A 235 -20.28 47.61 15.20
CA GLY A 235 -21.26 46.57 14.86
C GLY A 235 -20.62 45.37 14.14
N TRP A 236 -19.70 45.63 13.21
CA TRP A 236 -18.95 44.57 12.53
C TRP A 236 -18.11 43.75 13.51
N VAL A 237 -17.31 44.42 14.35
CA VAL A 237 -16.44 43.76 15.33
C VAL A 237 -17.29 42.95 16.33
N GLY A 238 -18.43 43.50 16.75
CA GLY A 238 -19.41 42.80 17.60
C GLY A 238 -19.98 41.53 16.94
N ALA A 239 -20.35 41.59 15.65
CA ALA A 239 -20.86 40.44 14.92
C ALA A 239 -19.80 39.32 14.77
N LEU A 240 -18.53 39.67 14.51
CA LEU A 240 -17.43 38.72 14.48
C LEU A 240 -17.17 38.07 15.85
N ALA A 241 -17.25 38.86 16.93
CA ALA A 241 -17.11 38.36 18.29
C ALA A 241 -18.28 37.43 18.68
N TRP A 242 -19.52 37.79 18.34
CA TRP A 242 -20.71 36.98 18.58
C TRP A 242 -20.66 35.64 17.83
N GLN A 243 -20.21 35.63 16.57
CA GLN A 243 -19.97 34.40 15.82
C GLN A 243 -18.93 33.49 16.48
N SER A 244 -17.88 34.07 17.08
CA SER A 244 -16.87 33.30 17.81
C SER A 244 -17.42 32.68 19.10
N LEU A 245 -18.37 33.35 19.76
CA LEU A 245 -19.01 32.91 21.01
C LEU A 245 -20.15 31.90 20.79
N VAL A 246 -20.97 32.08 19.75
CA VAL A 246 -22.05 31.14 19.40
C VAL A 246 -21.50 29.79 18.94
N MET A 247 -20.36 29.78 18.23
CA MET A 247 -19.64 28.54 17.90
C MET A 247 -19.06 27.80 19.13
N MET A 248 -18.91 28.49 20.28
CA MET A 248 -18.51 27.85 21.54
C MET A 248 -19.69 27.27 22.32
N ARG A 249 -20.90 27.82 22.16
CA ARG A 249 -22.09 27.43 22.93
C ARG A 249 -23.06 26.47 22.22
N ALA A 250 -22.87 26.20 20.93
CA ALA A 250 -23.78 25.35 20.14
C ALA A 250 -23.49 23.83 20.12
N HIS A 251 -22.61 23.31 20.99
CA HIS A 251 -22.37 21.85 21.09
C HIS A 251 -22.29 21.32 22.53
N THR A 252 -23.11 21.86 23.44
CA THR A 252 -23.27 21.30 24.80
C THR A 252 -24.75 21.11 25.16
N ARG A 253 -25.49 20.41 24.31
CA ARG A 253 -26.72 19.72 24.70
C ARG A 253 -26.75 18.37 23.99
N VAL A 254 -27.23 17.35 24.69
CA VAL A 254 -27.11 15.89 24.44
C VAL A 254 -25.73 15.37 24.91
N ALA A 255 -25.58 14.68 26.05
CA ALA A 255 -26.51 13.88 26.82
C ALA A 255 -26.33 14.11 28.33
N ASP A 256 -27.36 14.65 28.97
CA ASP A 256 -27.75 14.18 30.30
C ASP A 256 -28.69 13.00 30.06
N SER A 257 -28.24 11.80 30.41
CA SER A 257 -29.12 10.69 30.72
C SER A 257 -28.65 10.12 32.05
N THR A 258 -29.49 10.34 33.04
CA THR A 258 -29.46 9.87 34.41
C THR A 258 -29.48 8.33 34.51
N ASP A 259 -28.78 7.86 35.53
CA ASP A 259 -28.97 6.64 36.33
C ASP A 259 -28.98 5.24 35.69
N SER A 260 -27.94 4.48 36.04
CA SER A 260 -28.11 3.22 36.77
C SER A 260 -26.88 3.01 37.66
N GLY A 261 -27.09 3.02 38.98
CA GLY A 261 -26.03 2.99 39.98
C GLY A 261 -25.35 1.63 40.18
N TYR A 262 -24.11 1.69 40.66
CA TYR A 262 -23.67 0.92 41.82
C TYR A 262 -22.46 1.61 42.45
N GLY A 263 -22.46 1.68 43.77
CA GLY A 263 -21.50 2.46 44.55
C GLY A 263 -20.09 1.86 44.59
N ILE A 264 -19.11 2.72 44.88
CA ILE A 264 -18.25 2.69 46.06
C ILE A 264 -17.56 4.06 46.12
N GLY A 265 -17.90 4.83 47.14
CA GLY A 265 -17.22 6.07 47.49
C GLY A 265 -15.88 5.76 48.16
N SER A 266 -14.81 6.41 47.70
CA SER A 266 -13.61 6.81 48.49
C SER A 266 -12.37 7.17 47.65
N LEU A 267 -12.39 7.10 46.31
CA LEU A 267 -11.23 7.52 45.49
C LEU A 267 -11.30 8.98 44.98
N SER A 268 -12.47 9.61 44.97
CA SER A 268 -12.67 10.83 44.17
C SER A 268 -12.05 12.11 44.75
N ALA A 269 -11.70 12.14 46.04
CA ALA A 269 -11.04 13.29 46.66
C ALA A 269 -9.52 13.25 46.42
N ALA A 270 -8.87 12.09 46.60
CA ALA A 270 -7.44 11.90 46.34
C ALA A 270 -7.10 11.96 44.83
N VAL A 271 -7.99 11.45 43.96
CA VAL A 271 -7.83 11.53 42.50
C VAL A 271 -8.04 12.95 41.97
N ARG A 272 -8.83 13.81 42.64
CA ARG A 272 -9.02 15.22 42.19
C ARG A 272 -7.81 16.11 42.50
N ASP A 273 -7.03 15.80 43.53
CA ASP A 273 -5.80 16.53 43.86
C ASP A 273 -4.58 15.99 43.10
N ALA A 274 -4.53 14.69 42.84
CA ALA A 274 -3.61 14.12 41.85
C ALA A 274 -3.91 14.60 40.43
N ALA A 275 -5.19 14.71 40.04
CA ALA A 275 -5.60 15.25 38.73
C ALA A 275 -5.28 16.74 38.58
N ARG A 276 -5.21 17.54 39.65
CA ARG A 276 -4.76 18.94 39.57
C ARG A 276 -3.25 19.07 39.38
N ARG A 277 -2.45 18.20 40.00
CA ARG A 277 -0.98 18.17 39.82
C ARG A 277 -0.55 17.48 38.51
N LEU A 278 -1.31 16.49 38.05
CA LEU A 278 -1.11 15.81 36.75
C LEU A 278 -1.70 16.60 35.56
N ARG A 279 -2.67 17.50 35.76
CA ARG A 279 -3.17 18.41 34.69
C ARG A 279 -2.10 19.36 34.16
N GLY A 280 -1.02 19.59 34.90
CA GLY A 280 0.15 20.35 34.42
C GLY A 280 1.12 19.53 33.57
N ALA A 281 1.08 18.18 33.63
CA ALA A 281 2.10 17.31 33.05
C ALA A 281 1.57 16.17 32.15
N ILE A 282 0.26 15.87 32.16
CA ILE A 282 -0.28 14.61 31.59
C ILE A 282 -1.29 14.79 30.44
N LEU A 283 -1.64 16.02 30.03
CA LEU A 283 -2.58 16.22 28.92
C LEU A 283 -2.04 17.15 27.83
N HIS A 284 -1.50 16.50 26.78
CA HIS A 284 -1.36 16.92 25.38
C HIS A 284 -0.16 17.81 24.97
N PRO A 285 0.56 17.44 23.88
CA PRO A 285 1.22 18.42 22.98
C PRO A 285 0.23 19.46 22.42
N PHE A 286 -1.05 19.07 22.34
CA PHE A 286 -2.12 19.71 21.60
C PHE A 286 -2.89 20.84 22.33
N ARG A 287 -2.35 21.45 23.40
CA ARG A 287 -3.00 22.61 24.07
C ARG A 287 -2.39 23.98 23.73
N ARG A 288 -1.39 24.06 22.84
CA ARG A 288 -0.98 25.34 22.25
C ARG A 288 -2.00 25.74 21.18
N ARG A 289 -2.79 26.79 21.47
CA ARG A 289 -3.90 27.35 20.66
C ARG A 289 -3.60 27.64 19.17
N GLY A 290 -2.34 27.50 18.70
CA GLY A 290 -1.94 27.71 17.31
C GLY A 290 -1.84 26.43 16.46
N GLU A 291 -1.31 25.34 17.00
CA GLU A 291 -0.98 24.12 16.23
C GLU A 291 -2.23 23.31 15.84
N TRP A 292 -3.27 23.32 16.67
CA TRP A 292 -4.57 22.70 16.37
C TRP A 292 -5.24 23.24 15.09
N ARG A 293 -5.04 24.52 14.79
CA ARG A 293 -5.54 25.16 13.55
C ARG A 293 -4.78 24.70 12.30
N GLN A 294 -3.53 24.26 12.44
CA GLN A 294 -2.74 23.71 11.35
C GLN A 294 -3.04 22.22 11.16
N LEU A 295 -3.10 21.44 12.25
CA LEU A 295 -3.40 19.99 12.23
C LEU A 295 -4.80 19.65 11.73
N SER A 296 -5.80 20.49 12.03
CA SER A 296 -7.18 20.33 11.54
C SER A 296 -7.34 20.51 10.02
N ARG A 297 -6.30 20.97 9.31
CA ARG A 297 -6.30 21.12 7.84
C ARG A 297 -5.90 19.83 7.10
N HIS A 298 -5.27 18.88 7.79
CA HIS A 298 -4.78 17.64 7.20
C HIS A 298 -5.77 16.48 7.39
N PRO A 299 -5.88 15.56 6.43
CA PRO A 299 -6.70 14.36 6.58
C PRO A 299 -6.13 13.42 7.66
N TRP A 300 -7.02 12.85 8.47
CA TRP A 300 -6.70 11.85 9.49
C TRP A 300 -7.00 10.45 8.95
N LEU A 301 -5.97 9.62 8.82
CA LEU A 301 -6.09 8.26 8.31
C LEU A 301 -5.76 7.26 9.42
N LEU A 302 -6.66 6.29 9.61
CA LEU A 302 -6.43 5.18 10.53
C LEU A 302 -5.67 4.06 9.80
N PHE A 303 -4.49 3.69 10.29
CA PHE A 303 -3.72 2.58 9.75
C PHE A 303 -3.97 1.33 10.60
N VAL A 304 -4.52 0.29 9.99
CA VAL A 304 -4.85 -0.97 10.67
C VAL A 304 -4.09 -2.10 9.99
N GLY A 305 -3.36 -2.89 10.76
CA GLY A 305 -2.66 -4.07 10.25
C GLY A 305 -2.40 -5.04 11.40
N ASP A 306 -2.15 -6.30 11.05
CA ASP A 306 -1.68 -7.29 12.01
C ASP A 306 -0.21 -7.03 12.36
N SER A 307 0.30 -7.68 13.42
CA SER A 307 1.70 -7.50 13.85
C SER A 307 2.74 -7.71 12.75
N PRO A 308 2.62 -8.70 11.83
CA PRO A 308 3.58 -8.86 10.75
C PRO A 308 3.60 -7.69 9.76
N ALA A 309 2.50 -6.95 9.62
CA ALA A 309 2.41 -5.82 8.70
C ALA A 309 3.25 -4.62 9.16
N ASP A 310 3.68 -4.61 10.43
CA ASP A 310 4.56 -3.61 11.04
C ASP A 310 4.25 -2.17 10.59
N VAL A 311 3.02 -1.76 10.88
CA VAL A 311 2.52 -0.41 10.57
C VAL A 311 3.45 0.66 11.13
N ARG A 312 4.07 0.40 12.29
CA ARG A 312 5.02 1.32 12.91
C ARG A 312 6.25 1.52 12.06
N SER A 313 6.87 0.45 11.56
CA SER A 313 8.01 0.55 10.64
C SER A 313 7.66 1.31 9.36
N LEU A 314 6.48 1.08 8.77
CA LEU A 314 6.00 1.87 7.61
C LEU A 314 5.91 3.36 7.95
N LEU A 315 5.34 3.71 9.10
CA LEU A 315 5.18 5.10 9.53
C LEU A 315 6.53 5.75 9.88
N GLN A 316 7.48 4.99 10.43
CA GLN A 316 8.86 5.42 10.65
C GLN A 316 9.61 5.65 9.34
N ALA A 317 9.46 4.77 8.35
CA ALA A 317 10.02 4.96 7.01
C ALA A 317 9.48 6.24 6.35
N ALA A 318 8.17 6.46 6.46
CA ALA A 318 7.54 7.71 6.02
C ALA A 318 8.04 8.92 6.83
N ALA A 319 8.44 8.71 8.09
CA ALA A 319 8.98 9.75 8.96
C ALA A 319 10.43 10.15 8.61
N ALA A 320 11.22 9.19 8.13
CA ALA A 320 12.62 9.39 7.73
C ALA A 320 12.79 10.04 6.35
N ALA A 321 11.73 10.05 5.52
CA ALA A 321 11.67 10.93 4.35
C ALA A 321 11.80 12.40 4.81
N PRO A 322 12.45 13.30 4.03
CA PRO A 322 12.92 14.64 4.47
C PRO A 322 11.85 15.63 4.98
N HIS A 323 10.60 15.23 5.20
CA HIS A 323 9.46 16.10 5.45
C HIS A 323 8.52 15.66 6.58
N ALA A 324 8.94 14.79 7.49
CA ALA A 324 8.08 14.28 8.54
C ALA A 324 8.64 14.49 9.95
N ARG A 325 7.75 14.76 10.90
CA ARG A 325 8.07 15.04 12.32
C ARG A 325 7.23 14.12 13.19
N GLU A 326 7.87 13.14 13.82
CA GLU A 326 7.25 12.38 14.91
C GLU A 326 6.98 13.34 16.08
N HIS A 327 5.72 13.46 16.53
CA HIS A 327 5.34 14.37 17.62
C HIS A 327 4.95 13.64 18.91
N SER A 328 4.89 12.31 18.90
CA SER A 328 4.42 11.52 20.02
C SER A 328 5.58 10.74 20.63
N ARG A 329 6.10 11.20 21.77
CA ARG A 329 6.96 10.36 22.62
C ARG A 329 6.15 9.13 23.03
N ALA A 330 6.69 7.95 22.71
CA ALA A 330 6.15 6.65 23.07
C ALA A 330 5.72 6.62 24.54
N ASN A 331 4.42 6.44 24.77
CA ASN A 331 3.91 6.02 26.05
C ASN A 331 2.91 4.89 25.77
N ASP A 332 3.33 3.65 25.99
CA ASP A 332 2.59 2.41 25.68
C ASP A 332 1.23 2.30 26.38
N ALA A 333 0.93 3.22 27.30
CA ALA A 333 -0.34 3.32 27.99
C ALA A 333 -1.46 3.96 27.13
N GLN A 334 -1.15 4.59 25.99
CA GLN A 334 -2.16 5.23 25.15
C GLN A 334 -2.67 4.30 24.03
N PRO A 335 -3.99 4.27 23.76
CA PRO A 335 -4.57 3.41 22.73
C PRO A 335 -4.19 3.84 21.30
N TRP A 336 -3.80 5.10 21.10
CA TRP A 336 -3.53 5.69 19.78
C TRP A 336 -2.15 6.34 19.74
N HIS A 337 -1.38 6.01 18.70
CA HIS A 337 -0.12 6.66 18.37
C HIS A 337 -0.35 7.61 17.20
N TRP A 338 0.08 8.85 17.37
CA TRP A 338 -0.18 9.93 16.41
C TRP A 338 1.09 10.31 15.66
N TRP A 339 1.01 10.24 14.34
CA TRP A 339 2.08 10.61 13.42
C TRP A 339 1.64 11.80 12.57
N VAL A 340 2.42 12.87 12.58
CA VAL A 340 2.08 14.10 11.84
C VAL A 340 3.03 14.27 10.67
N PHE A 341 2.48 14.16 9.47
CA PHE A 341 3.20 14.37 8.21
C PHE A 341 2.83 15.73 7.61
N ARG A 342 3.60 16.18 6.63
CA ARG A 342 3.31 17.42 5.90
C ARG A 342 1.94 17.41 5.22
N ALA A 343 1.46 16.24 4.80
CA ALA A 343 0.24 16.12 4.00
C ALA A 343 -0.94 15.46 4.73
N LEU A 344 -0.69 14.61 5.74
CA LEU A 344 -1.71 13.85 6.49
C LEU A 344 -1.33 13.63 7.96
N VAL A 345 -2.29 13.21 8.77
CA VAL A 345 -2.06 12.69 10.12
C VAL A 345 -2.38 11.19 10.10
N ALA A 346 -1.44 10.35 10.49
CA ALA A 346 -1.69 8.91 10.64
C ALA A 346 -1.98 8.57 12.10
N VAL A 347 -3.02 7.77 12.29
CA VAL A 347 -3.44 7.23 13.57
C VAL A 347 -3.13 5.74 13.56
N GLU A 348 -2.21 5.33 14.41
CA GLU A 348 -1.81 3.93 14.57
C GLU A 348 -2.43 3.38 15.88
N PRO A 349 -3.15 2.26 15.83
CA PRO A 349 -3.64 1.58 17.03
C PRO A 349 -2.47 0.98 17.81
N GLY A 350 -2.53 1.06 19.14
CA GLY A 350 -1.56 0.35 19.98
C GLY A 350 -1.63 -1.17 19.76
N PRO A 351 -0.57 -1.93 20.10
CA PRO A 351 -0.46 -3.37 19.78
C PRO A 351 -1.65 -4.20 20.30
N ARG A 352 -2.19 -3.83 21.46
CA ARG A 352 -3.33 -4.53 22.10
C ARG A 352 -4.66 -4.35 21.35
N LEU A 353 -4.74 -3.37 20.45
CA LEU A 353 -5.95 -3.06 19.67
C LEU A 353 -5.92 -3.69 18.28
N SER A 354 -4.74 -3.99 17.75
CA SER A 354 -4.54 -4.74 16.50
C SER A 354 -4.76 -6.24 16.68
N HIS A 355 -4.78 -6.75 17.92
CA HIS A 355 -5.08 -8.15 18.22
C HIS A 355 -6.52 -8.32 18.74
N PRO A 356 -7.31 -9.27 18.21
CA PRO A 356 -8.53 -9.71 18.87
C PRO A 356 -8.15 -10.45 20.15
N HIS A 357 -8.64 -9.98 21.29
CA HIS A 357 -8.91 -10.91 22.37
C HIS A 357 -10.11 -11.76 21.95
N ALA A 358 -9.87 -13.07 21.88
CA ALA A 358 -10.92 -14.05 21.74
C ALA A 358 -11.79 -14.07 23.00
N ALA A 359 -13.09 -14.21 22.75
CA ALA A 359 -14.12 -14.82 23.60
C ALA A 359 -14.69 -14.05 24.80
N ILE A 360 -16.00 -13.81 24.69
CA ILE A 360 -17.07 -14.11 25.67
C ILE A 360 -16.98 -13.40 27.03
N GLY A 361 -17.99 -12.56 27.29
CA GLY A 361 -18.38 -12.12 28.63
C GLY A 361 -17.96 -10.69 28.97
N ASP A 362 -18.96 -9.82 29.18
CA ASP A 362 -18.91 -8.54 29.87
C ASP A 362 -17.82 -7.51 29.50
N GLY A 363 -18.22 -6.51 28.70
CA GLY A 363 -17.55 -5.21 28.58
C GLY A 363 -17.20 -4.84 27.14
N ASP A 364 -17.50 -3.59 26.75
CA ASP A 364 -17.16 -2.99 25.45
C ASP A 364 -15.75 -3.41 24.98
N ALA A 365 -15.68 -4.12 23.85
CA ALA A 365 -14.43 -4.61 23.27
C ALA A 365 -13.37 -3.49 23.22
N PRO A 366 -12.08 -3.76 23.52
CA PRO A 366 -11.03 -2.74 23.57
C PRO A 366 -10.98 -1.82 22.33
N TRP A 367 -11.26 -2.38 21.15
CA TRP A 367 -11.38 -1.65 19.89
C TRP A 367 -12.52 -0.62 19.89
N SER A 368 -13.74 -1.03 20.25
CA SER A 368 -14.91 -0.15 20.34
C SER A 368 -14.71 1.02 21.32
N LYS A 369 -14.05 0.76 22.46
CA LYS A 369 -13.71 1.77 23.47
C LYS A 369 -12.68 2.76 22.93
N ALA A 370 -11.65 2.26 22.25
CA ALA A 370 -10.65 3.10 21.61
C ALA A 370 -11.27 4.00 20.53
N LEU A 371 -12.16 3.47 19.68
CA LEU A 371 -12.90 4.25 18.68
C LEU A 371 -13.78 5.34 19.31
N SER A 372 -14.38 5.04 20.46
CA SER A 372 -15.19 6.01 21.22
C SER A 372 -14.32 7.15 21.80
N LEU A 373 -13.07 6.87 22.16
CA LEU A 373 -12.09 7.91 22.52
C LEU A 373 -11.69 8.74 21.30
N LEU A 374 -11.41 8.09 20.16
CA LEU A 374 -11.07 8.77 18.91
C LEU A 374 -12.18 9.71 18.42
N ALA A 375 -13.44 9.30 18.57
CA ALA A 375 -14.60 10.12 18.24
C ALA A 375 -14.67 11.44 19.01
N ARG A 376 -14.13 11.49 20.24
CA ARG A 376 -14.09 12.69 21.09
C ARG A 376 -12.99 13.66 20.70
N GLU A 377 -11.91 13.17 20.08
CA GLU A 377 -10.74 13.98 19.73
C GLU A 377 -11.04 15.00 18.62
N ARG A 378 -11.90 14.69 17.64
CA ARG A 378 -12.18 15.58 16.50
C ARG A 378 -13.68 15.84 16.29
N ARG A 379 -14.10 17.08 16.59
CA ARG A 379 -15.52 17.53 16.58
C ARG A 379 -16.32 17.28 15.28
N LYS A 380 -15.70 17.31 14.09
CA LYS A 380 -16.44 17.23 12.80
C LYS A 380 -16.43 15.83 12.17
N LEU A 381 -15.27 15.30 11.82
CA LEU A 381 -15.09 13.98 11.25
C LEU A 381 -13.94 13.32 12.01
N PRO A 382 -14.15 12.23 12.77
CA PRO A 382 -13.05 11.63 13.52
C PRO A 382 -11.96 11.06 12.61
N LEU A 383 -12.32 10.55 11.42
CA LEU A 383 -11.41 10.04 10.41
C LEU A 383 -11.82 10.53 9.02
N ASP A 384 -10.84 10.71 8.13
CA ASP A 384 -11.03 11.03 6.70
C ASP A 384 -10.75 9.82 5.80
N GLY A 385 -10.24 8.70 6.35
CA GLY A 385 -10.01 7.46 5.61
C GLY A 385 -9.35 6.38 6.47
N MET A 386 -9.16 5.21 5.88
CA MET A 386 -8.55 4.05 6.54
C MET A 386 -7.59 3.33 5.59
N VAL A 387 -6.48 2.86 6.13
CA VAL A 387 -5.44 2.11 5.41
C VAL A 387 -5.32 0.74 6.06
N ILE A 388 -5.66 -0.31 5.30
CA ILE A 388 -5.50 -1.70 5.70
C ILE A 388 -4.12 -2.15 5.25
N CYS A 389 -3.25 -2.47 6.20
CA CYS A 389 -1.88 -2.90 5.97
C CYS A 389 -1.78 -4.42 6.12
N VAL A 390 -1.15 -5.08 5.15
CA VAL A 390 -0.88 -6.53 5.16
C VAL A 390 0.57 -6.78 4.78
N ALA A 391 1.26 -7.65 5.52
CA ALA A 391 2.66 -7.98 5.21
C ALA A 391 2.77 -8.80 3.93
N ALA A 392 3.74 -8.49 3.08
CA ALA A 392 4.10 -9.31 1.93
C ALA A 392 4.43 -10.75 2.35
N GLN A 393 5.09 -10.93 3.49
CA GLN A 393 5.41 -12.25 4.01
C GLN A 393 4.15 -13.04 4.40
N SER A 394 3.16 -12.42 5.03
CA SER A 394 1.89 -13.07 5.40
C SER A 394 1.06 -13.48 4.19
N LEU A 395 1.20 -12.79 3.05
CA LEU A 395 0.54 -13.18 1.80
C LEU A 395 1.14 -14.46 1.19
N ARG A 396 2.34 -14.86 1.58
CA ARG A 396 2.97 -16.11 1.11
C ARG A 396 2.51 -17.35 1.89
N GLU A 397 1.80 -17.15 2.99
CA GLU A 397 1.26 -18.23 3.83
C GLU A 397 0.15 -19.02 3.10
N PRO A 398 -0.23 -20.20 3.63
CA PRO A 398 -1.35 -20.96 3.07
C PRO A 398 -2.65 -20.16 3.04
N GLU A 399 -3.50 -20.45 2.06
CA GLU A 399 -4.73 -19.69 1.76
C GLU A 399 -5.66 -19.53 2.97
N GLY A 400 -5.76 -20.55 3.84
CA GLY A 400 -6.56 -20.47 5.07
C GLY A 400 -6.05 -19.43 6.08
N ALA A 401 -4.74 -19.22 6.18
CA ALA A 401 -4.15 -18.18 7.01
C ALA A 401 -4.41 -16.79 6.40
N VAL A 402 -4.21 -16.66 5.09
CA VAL A 402 -4.50 -15.42 4.34
C VAL A 402 -5.96 -15.01 4.47
N ALA A 403 -6.89 -15.95 4.35
CA ALA A 403 -8.32 -15.71 4.55
C ALA A 403 -8.63 -15.24 5.98
N SER A 404 -7.95 -15.82 6.98
CA SER A 404 -8.11 -15.43 8.38
C SER A 404 -7.62 -14.00 8.66
N TYR A 405 -6.53 -13.56 8.00
CA TYR A 405 -6.05 -12.17 8.06
C TYR A 405 -7.07 -11.21 7.41
N ALA A 406 -7.58 -11.56 6.21
CA ALA A 406 -8.58 -10.77 5.50
C ALA A 406 -9.86 -10.58 6.34
N ASP A 407 -10.39 -11.65 6.91
CA ASP A 407 -11.59 -11.63 7.74
C ASP A 407 -11.42 -10.78 8.99
N ARG A 408 -10.23 -10.83 9.61
CA ARG A 408 -9.90 -10.06 10.81
C ARG A 408 -9.85 -8.56 10.50
N LEU A 409 -9.07 -8.17 9.49
CA LEU A 409 -8.92 -6.76 9.10
C LEU A 409 -10.26 -6.19 8.59
N ARG A 410 -11.05 -7.01 7.89
CA ARG A 410 -12.43 -6.67 7.51
C ARG A 410 -13.30 -6.36 8.72
N ARG A 411 -13.31 -7.21 9.76
CA ARG A 411 -14.10 -6.98 10.97
C ARG A 411 -13.73 -5.67 11.67
N LEU A 412 -12.44 -5.37 11.81
CA LEU A 412 -11.95 -4.13 12.40
C LEU A 412 -12.41 -2.90 11.59
N ALA A 413 -12.29 -2.99 10.27
CA ALA A 413 -12.72 -1.97 9.32
C ALA A 413 -14.24 -1.68 9.37
N ASP A 414 -15.04 -2.74 9.39
CA ASP A 414 -16.49 -2.63 9.47
C ASP A 414 -16.94 -2.10 10.83
N GLU A 415 -16.32 -2.53 11.93
CA GLU A 415 -16.62 -2.01 13.27
C GLU A 415 -16.29 -0.51 13.39
N ALA A 416 -15.15 -0.07 12.85
CA ALA A 416 -14.79 1.35 12.80
C ALA A 416 -15.83 2.17 12.00
N THR A 417 -16.22 1.67 10.83
CA THR A 417 -17.22 2.31 9.95
C THR A 417 -18.60 2.37 10.61
N ARG A 418 -19.03 1.28 11.28
CA ARG A 418 -20.31 1.21 12.01
C ARG A 418 -20.32 2.15 13.21
N ARG A 419 -19.32 2.06 14.10
CA ARG A 419 -19.28 2.80 15.37
C ARG A 419 -19.09 4.30 15.19
N LEU A 420 -18.27 4.71 14.22
CA LEU A 420 -18.05 6.13 13.92
C LEU A 420 -19.15 6.72 13.02
N GLN A 421 -20.04 5.89 12.47
CA GLN A 421 -21.08 6.28 11.52
C GLN A 421 -20.54 7.03 10.30
N LEU A 422 -19.40 6.58 9.77
CA LEU A 422 -18.72 7.17 8.63
C LEU A 422 -18.77 6.24 7.43
N GLN A 423 -18.78 6.82 6.24
CA GLN A 423 -18.31 6.19 5.02
C GLN A 423 -16.88 6.67 4.79
N LEU A 424 -15.93 5.74 4.81
CA LEU A 424 -14.50 6.04 4.70
C LEU A 424 -13.95 5.49 3.38
N PRO A 425 -13.09 6.26 2.68
CA PRO A 425 -12.23 5.68 1.66
C PRO A 425 -11.25 4.70 2.32
N VAL A 426 -11.16 3.49 1.76
CA VAL A 426 -10.28 2.43 2.27
C VAL A 426 -9.21 2.09 1.24
N TYR A 427 -7.96 2.05 1.69
CA TYR A 427 -6.81 1.63 0.90
C TYR A 427 -6.25 0.31 1.42
N VAL A 428 -5.74 -0.51 0.53
CA VAL A 428 -4.94 -1.68 0.90
C VAL A 428 -3.47 -1.34 0.63
N VAL A 429 -2.60 -1.57 1.61
CA VAL A 429 -1.15 -1.36 1.49
C VAL A 429 -0.46 -2.66 1.86
N VAL A 430 0.29 -3.21 0.90
CA VAL A 430 1.21 -4.32 1.15
C VAL A 430 2.50 -3.75 1.71
N THR A 431 2.88 -4.16 2.92
CA THR A 431 4.08 -3.70 3.62
C THR A 431 5.14 -4.80 3.66
N GLY A 432 6.38 -4.47 4.03
CA GLY A 432 7.41 -5.47 4.29
C GLY A 432 8.00 -6.12 3.03
N LEU A 433 7.99 -5.42 1.88
CA LEU A 433 8.61 -5.92 0.65
C LEU A 433 10.11 -6.21 0.82
N GLU A 434 10.78 -5.45 1.68
CA GLU A 434 12.19 -5.56 2.03
C GLU A 434 12.55 -6.84 2.77
N GLY A 435 11.58 -7.47 3.43
CA GLY A 435 11.75 -8.75 4.13
C GLY A 435 11.68 -9.96 3.22
N LEU A 436 11.35 -9.78 1.93
CA LEU A 436 11.29 -10.90 0.98
C LEU A 436 12.69 -11.35 0.55
N PRO A 437 12.94 -12.67 0.47
CA PRO A 437 14.18 -13.21 -0.10
C PRO A 437 14.50 -12.59 -1.45
N GLY A 438 15.77 -12.23 -1.69
CA GLY A 438 16.21 -11.65 -2.96
C GLY A 438 15.87 -10.17 -3.19
N HIS A 439 15.06 -9.52 -2.34
CA HIS A 439 14.67 -8.12 -2.52
C HIS A 439 15.88 -7.19 -2.62
N ALA A 440 16.94 -7.44 -1.83
CA ALA A 440 18.15 -6.62 -1.84
C ALA A 440 18.85 -6.60 -3.21
N ALA A 441 18.90 -7.74 -3.92
CA ALA A 441 19.47 -7.80 -5.27
C ALA A 441 18.60 -7.06 -6.28
N PHE A 442 17.27 -7.25 -6.23
CA PHE A 442 16.33 -6.50 -7.06
C PHE A 442 16.43 -4.98 -6.85
N ARG A 443 16.54 -4.55 -5.60
CA ARG A 443 16.73 -3.16 -5.18
C ARG A 443 18.00 -2.54 -5.76
N ALA A 444 19.09 -3.30 -5.74
CA ALA A 444 20.41 -2.87 -6.22
C ALA A 444 20.48 -2.75 -7.74
N ALA A 445 19.70 -3.55 -8.47
CA ALA A 445 19.63 -3.52 -9.93
C ALA A 445 18.88 -2.29 -10.50
N LEU A 446 18.11 -1.58 -9.66
CA LEU A 446 17.26 -0.45 -10.08
C LEU A 446 17.70 0.88 -9.45
N PRO A 447 17.61 2.02 -10.17
CA PRO A 447 17.91 3.32 -9.59
C PRO A 447 16.97 3.68 -8.43
N SER A 448 17.50 4.41 -7.44
CA SER A 448 16.73 4.88 -6.28
C SER A 448 15.53 5.77 -6.63
N SER A 449 15.52 6.41 -7.81
CA SER A 449 14.39 7.20 -8.30
C SER A 449 13.14 6.37 -8.58
N VAL A 450 13.29 5.09 -8.94
CA VAL A 450 12.15 4.18 -9.17
C VAL A 450 11.41 3.95 -7.84
N PHE A 451 12.15 3.75 -6.76
CA PHE A 451 11.60 3.49 -5.42
C PHE A 451 11.03 4.72 -4.73
N ARG A 452 11.25 5.93 -5.24
CA ARG A 452 10.56 7.14 -4.72
C ARG A 452 9.12 7.25 -5.21
N ARG A 453 8.83 6.66 -6.38
CA ARG A 453 7.51 6.72 -7.02
C ARG A 453 6.60 5.67 -6.43
N VAL A 454 5.33 5.97 -6.20
CA VAL A 454 4.43 4.96 -5.63
C VAL A 454 4.17 3.80 -6.61
N LEU A 455 4.20 2.56 -6.08
CA LEU A 455 3.80 1.35 -6.77
C LEU A 455 2.38 0.96 -6.32
N GLY A 456 1.44 0.87 -7.25
CA GLY A 456 0.05 0.57 -6.89
C GLY A 456 -1.00 0.87 -7.97
N TRP A 457 -2.23 1.03 -7.52
CA TRP A 457 -3.40 1.42 -8.29
C TRP A 457 -4.31 2.30 -7.43
N ARG A 458 -4.97 3.26 -8.08
CA ARG A 458 -5.98 4.12 -7.46
C ARG A 458 -7.19 4.21 -8.37
N LYS A 459 -8.38 4.21 -7.78
CA LYS A 459 -9.63 4.42 -8.50
C LYS A 459 -9.68 5.82 -9.13
N GLY A 460 -9.96 5.89 -10.42
CA GLY A 460 -10.08 7.16 -11.15
C GLY A 460 -11.31 7.98 -10.71
N PHE A 461 -11.23 9.31 -10.83
CA PHE A 461 -12.31 10.23 -10.44
C PHE A 461 -13.54 10.18 -11.38
N GLN A 462 -13.40 9.58 -12.58
CA GLN A 462 -14.45 9.47 -13.61
C GLN A 462 -14.93 8.02 -13.81
N SER A 463 -15.25 7.31 -12.73
CA SER A 463 -16.09 6.12 -12.89
C SER A 463 -17.49 6.57 -13.33
N ARG A 464 -17.82 6.39 -14.62
CA ARG A 464 -19.20 6.52 -15.13
C ARG A 464 -20.11 5.64 -14.29
N GLU A 465 -21.17 6.22 -13.74
CA GLU A 465 -22.23 5.49 -13.04
C GLU A 465 -22.69 4.31 -13.92
N GLY A 466 -22.51 3.07 -13.44
CA GLY A 466 -23.05 1.87 -14.08
C GLY A 466 -22.06 0.86 -14.67
N VAL A 467 -20.76 1.16 -14.80
CA VAL A 467 -19.74 0.14 -15.13
C VAL A 467 -19.06 -0.31 -13.83
N PRO A 468 -18.96 -1.62 -13.52
CA PRO A 468 -18.20 -2.12 -12.37
C PRO A 468 -16.68 -1.99 -12.63
N ASP A 469 -16.24 -0.76 -12.84
CA ASP A 469 -14.84 -0.41 -13.01
C ASP A 469 -14.21 -0.38 -11.61
N GLY A 470 -13.36 -1.37 -11.30
CA GLY A 470 -12.62 -1.42 -10.03
C GLY A 470 -12.96 -2.58 -9.10
N ARG A 471 -13.08 -3.82 -9.60
CA ARG A 471 -12.78 -4.97 -8.73
C ARG A 471 -11.30 -4.89 -8.33
N LEU A 472 -11.04 -4.95 -7.02
CA LEU A 472 -9.71 -4.68 -6.47
C LEU A 472 -8.76 -5.87 -6.76
N ASP A 473 -9.31 -7.06 -6.95
CA ASP A 473 -8.58 -8.29 -7.30
C ASP A 473 -7.92 -8.23 -8.68
N VAL A 474 -8.64 -7.75 -9.71
CA VAL A 474 -8.08 -7.51 -11.05
C VAL A 474 -6.95 -6.50 -10.96
N GLN A 475 -7.12 -5.45 -10.15
CA GLN A 475 -6.09 -4.43 -9.97
C GLN A 475 -4.91 -4.94 -9.14
N ALA A 476 -5.14 -5.87 -8.22
CA ALA A 476 -4.08 -6.56 -7.50
C ALA A 476 -3.20 -7.37 -8.45
N ASP A 477 -3.81 -8.08 -9.39
CA ASP A 477 -3.06 -8.81 -10.42
C ASP A 477 -2.26 -7.88 -11.33
N VAL A 478 -2.82 -6.73 -11.72
CA VAL A 478 -2.10 -5.72 -12.51
C VAL A 478 -0.91 -5.15 -11.74
N VAL A 479 -1.08 -4.77 -10.47
CA VAL A 479 0.01 -4.20 -9.66
C VAL A 479 1.10 -5.25 -9.41
N ALA A 480 0.73 -6.46 -9.01
CA ALA A 480 1.66 -7.55 -8.79
C ALA A 480 2.37 -7.96 -10.08
N GLY A 481 1.65 -8.05 -11.21
CA GLY A 481 2.20 -8.37 -12.52
C GLY A 481 3.26 -7.38 -13.00
N LYS A 482 3.11 -6.09 -12.70
CA LYS A 482 4.16 -5.09 -12.99
C LYS A 482 5.44 -5.32 -12.18
N LEU A 483 5.30 -5.68 -10.90
CA LEU A 483 6.45 -5.98 -10.04
C LEU A 483 7.14 -7.29 -10.47
N VAL A 484 6.36 -8.31 -10.84
CA VAL A 484 6.86 -9.57 -11.42
C VAL A 484 7.60 -9.30 -12.74
N SER A 485 7.04 -8.46 -13.62
CA SER A 485 7.68 -8.09 -14.89
C SER A 485 9.00 -7.36 -14.68
N ALA A 486 9.06 -6.44 -13.69
CA ALA A 486 10.29 -5.78 -13.31
C ALA A 486 11.33 -6.78 -12.76
N ALA A 487 10.91 -7.72 -11.93
CA ALA A 487 11.80 -8.76 -11.38
C ALA A 487 12.32 -9.70 -12.47
N LEU A 488 11.48 -10.08 -13.44
CA LEU A 488 11.89 -10.85 -14.62
C LEU A 488 12.91 -10.10 -15.47
N ALA A 489 12.71 -8.79 -15.68
CA ALA A 489 13.65 -7.95 -16.42
C ALA A 489 15.01 -7.84 -15.71
N VAL A 490 15.00 -7.69 -14.38
CA VAL A 490 16.24 -7.74 -13.57
C VAL A 490 16.92 -9.10 -13.74
N LEU A 491 16.18 -10.20 -13.54
CA LEU A 491 16.71 -11.56 -13.69
C LEU A 491 17.32 -11.80 -15.08
N ALA A 492 16.71 -11.28 -16.15
CA ALA A 492 17.21 -11.39 -17.52
C ALA A 492 18.58 -10.73 -17.72
N THR A 493 18.85 -9.64 -16.99
CA THR A 493 20.07 -8.84 -17.15
C THR A 493 21.20 -9.25 -16.20
N GLU A 494 20.91 -10.04 -15.17
CA GLU A 494 21.89 -10.45 -14.17
C GLU A 494 22.71 -11.66 -14.65
N HIS A 495 24.02 -11.45 -14.76
CA HIS A 495 24.97 -12.49 -15.19
C HIS A 495 25.79 -13.05 -14.03
N ASP A 496 25.89 -12.32 -12.92
CA ASP A 496 26.57 -12.77 -11.71
C ASP A 496 25.77 -13.91 -11.05
N PRO A 497 26.37 -15.09 -10.78
CA PRO A 497 25.65 -16.24 -10.23
C PRO A 497 24.90 -15.95 -8.94
N HIS A 498 25.51 -15.23 -7.99
CA HIS A 498 24.89 -14.89 -6.71
C HIS A 498 23.72 -13.92 -6.92
N ARG A 499 23.91 -12.81 -7.65
CA ARG A 499 22.82 -11.86 -7.91
C ARG A 499 21.68 -12.49 -8.70
N ARG A 500 21.98 -13.38 -9.65
CA ARG A 500 20.98 -14.12 -10.41
C ARG A 500 20.16 -15.06 -9.53
N ARG A 501 20.80 -15.78 -8.61
CA ARG A 501 20.10 -16.60 -7.60
C ARG A 501 19.17 -15.76 -6.74
N GLU A 502 19.66 -14.63 -6.22
CA GLU A 502 18.87 -13.72 -5.40
C GLU A 502 17.71 -13.08 -6.20
N ALA A 503 17.94 -12.66 -7.45
CA ALA A 503 16.89 -12.14 -8.32
C ALA A 503 15.79 -13.19 -8.57
N PHE A 504 16.18 -14.46 -8.78
CA PHE A 504 15.24 -15.57 -8.90
C PHE A 504 14.47 -15.82 -7.59
N ALA A 505 15.14 -15.79 -6.43
CA ALA A 505 14.50 -15.92 -5.12
C ALA A 505 13.44 -14.82 -4.86
N PHE A 506 13.70 -13.61 -5.33
CA PHE A 506 12.73 -12.51 -5.28
C PHE A 506 11.54 -12.78 -6.17
N LEU A 507 11.76 -13.18 -7.43
CA LEU A 507 10.70 -13.55 -8.37
C LEU A 507 9.78 -14.63 -7.78
N GLN A 508 10.35 -15.67 -7.17
CA GLN A 508 9.57 -16.73 -6.50
C GLN A 508 8.76 -16.19 -5.33
N SER A 509 9.33 -15.29 -4.53
CA SER A 509 8.62 -14.63 -3.44
C SER A 509 7.43 -13.81 -3.95
N LEU A 510 7.58 -13.12 -5.09
CA LEU A 510 6.53 -12.33 -5.71
C LEU A 510 5.36 -13.18 -6.25
N TYR A 511 5.61 -14.35 -6.85
CA TYR A 511 4.51 -15.24 -7.25
C TYR A 511 3.66 -15.68 -6.05
N GLY A 512 4.31 -15.98 -4.92
CA GLY A 512 3.62 -16.26 -3.66
C GLY A 512 2.78 -15.07 -3.18
N VAL A 513 3.35 -13.86 -3.19
CA VAL A 513 2.65 -12.62 -2.81
C VAL A 513 1.47 -12.32 -3.74
N GLN A 514 1.64 -12.46 -5.06
CA GLN A 514 0.58 -12.22 -6.05
C GLN A 514 -0.64 -13.12 -5.78
N ARG A 515 -0.40 -14.42 -5.59
CA ARG A 515 -1.44 -15.39 -5.27
C ARG A 515 -2.15 -15.06 -3.96
N GLY A 516 -1.38 -14.79 -2.91
CA GLY A 516 -1.93 -14.42 -1.61
C GLY A 516 -2.70 -13.12 -1.63
N LEU A 517 -2.21 -12.11 -2.35
CA LEU A 517 -2.86 -10.82 -2.47
C LEU A 517 -4.21 -10.94 -3.18
N ARG A 518 -4.29 -11.74 -4.24
CA ARG A 518 -5.56 -12.03 -4.92
C ARG A 518 -6.56 -12.65 -3.94
N ALA A 519 -6.18 -13.74 -3.26
CA ALA A 519 -7.05 -14.42 -2.30
C ALA A 519 -7.45 -13.50 -1.13
N PHE A 520 -6.51 -12.70 -0.62
CA PHE A 520 -6.75 -11.71 0.43
C PHE A 520 -7.79 -10.69 -0.01
N VAL A 521 -7.62 -10.09 -1.19
CA VAL A 521 -8.51 -9.06 -1.72
C VAL A 521 -9.89 -9.63 -2.04
N GLU A 522 -9.96 -10.79 -2.70
CA GLU A 522 -11.23 -11.49 -2.99
C GLU A 522 -12.02 -11.73 -1.69
N ARG A 523 -11.34 -12.23 -0.65
CA ARG A 523 -11.95 -12.46 0.66
C ARG A 523 -12.36 -11.16 1.35
N LEU A 524 -11.53 -10.11 1.27
CA LEU A 524 -11.79 -8.79 1.84
C LEU A 524 -12.99 -8.07 1.17
N GLN A 525 -13.22 -8.35 -0.12
CA GLN A 525 -14.32 -7.79 -0.91
C GLN A 525 -15.61 -8.62 -0.86
N ALA A 526 -15.52 -9.93 -0.60
CA ALA A 526 -16.66 -10.82 -0.47
C ALA A 526 -17.67 -10.21 0.53
N SER A 527 -18.80 -9.71 0.00
CA SER A 527 -19.80 -9.00 0.78
C SER A 527 -20.97 -9.92 1.13
N ASP A 528 -21.39 -9.83 2.39
CA ASP A 528 -22.63 -10.35 2.92
C ASP A 528 -23.83 -10.00 2.03
N VAL A 529 -24.64 -11.03 1.78
CA VAL A 529 -25.89 -10.99 1.02
C VAL A 529 -26.98 -10.15 1.73
N GLY A 530 -26.77 -9.70 2.97
CA GLY A 530 -27.68 -8.84 3.74
C GLY A 530 -26.96 -7.57 4.20
N GLY A 531 -27.29 -6.43 3.61
CA GLY A 531 -26.42 -5.25 3.63
C GLY A 531 -26.25 -4.54 4.96
N GLU A 532 -25.06 -3.98 5.18
CA GLU A 532 -24.80 -2.81 6.04
C GLU A 532 -23.49 -2.14 5.58
N ARG A 533 -23.59 -0.95 4.94
CA ARG A 533 -22.49 -0.03 4.58
C ARG A 533 -21.24 -0.67 3.91
N ARG A 534 -21.19 -0.65 2.57
CA ARG A 534 -20.00 -1.09 1.80
C ARG A 534 -18.79 -0.22 2.12
N LEU A 535 -17.64 -0.85 2.42
CA LEU A 535 -16.35 -0.16 2.41
C LEU A 535 -16.07 0.37 1.00
N HIS A 536 -15.61 1.62 0.91
CA HIS A 536 -15.32 2.27 -0.36
C HIS A 536 -13.84 2.07 -0.70
N TRP A 537 -13.52 0.98 -1.41
CA TRP A 537 -12.17 0.70 -1.88
C TRP A 537 -11.68 1.76 -2.88
N GLN A 538 -10.57 2.44 -2.56
CA GLN A 538 -10.03 3.53 -3.38
C GLN A 538 -8.66 3.24 -3.99
N GLY A 539 -7.89 2.31 -3.44
CA GLY A 539 -6.58 1.98 -3.99
C GLY A 539 -5.87 0.82 -3.31
N LEU A 540 -4.85 0.34 -3.99
CA LEU A 540 -3.96 -0.73 -3.58
C LEU A 540 -2.52 -0.25 -3.81
N TYR A 541 -1.65 -0.37 -2.81
CA TYR A 541 -0.26 0.04 -2.92
C TYR A 541 0.69 -1.00 -2.34
N VAL A 542 1.94 -0.98 -2.78
CA VAL A 542 3.01 -1.86 -2.27
C VAL A 542 4.15 -0.98 -1.76
N THR A 543 4.69 -1.33 -0.60
CA THR A 543 5.72 -0.56 0.11
C THR A 543 6.77 -1.46 0.75
N GLY A 544 7.99 -0.94 0.86
CA GLY A 544 9.05 -1.51 1.69
C GLY A 544 9.42 -0.55 2.83
N GLY A 545 9.69 -1.10 4.01
CA GLY A 545 10.15 -0.39 5.20
C GLY A 545 11.56 0.16 5.09
N ALA A 546 11.99 0.86 6.14
CA ALA A 546 13.26 1.56 6.19
C ALA A 546 14.46 0.59 6.28
N ARG A 547 15.55 0.94 5.61
CA ARG A 547 16.83 0.23 5.66
C ARG A 547 17.99 1.21 5.82
N ASN A 548 19.17 0.70 6.20
CA ASN A 548 20.37 1.51 6.32
C ASN A 548 20.76 2.23 5.02
N ASP A 549 20.54 1.59 3.87
CA ASP A 549 20.79 2.13 2.53
C ASP A 549 19.59 2.92 1.94
N ALA A 550 18.41 2.80 2.55
CA ALA A 550 17.17 3.46 2.13
C ALA A 550 16.30 3.81 3.35
N PRO A 551 16.64 4.87 4.11
CA PRO A 551 15.94 5.20 5.36
C PRO A 551 14.48 5.60 5.13
N SER A 552 14.15 6.17 3.96
CA SER A 552 12.78 6.52 3.58
C SER A 552 11.92 5.33 3.16
N GLY A 553 12.48 4.11 3.13
CA GLY A 553 11.83 2.93 2.58
C GLY A 553 11.59 3.01 1.07
N ASP A 554 10.91 1.99 0.55
CA ASP A 554 10.61 1.82 -0.86
C ASP A 554 9.13 2.09 -1.15
N PHE A 555 8.88 2.94 -2.14
CA PHE A 555 7.56 3.37 -2.62
C PHE A 555 6.73 4.17 -1.58
N VAL A 556 7.34 4.60 -0.47
CA VAL A 556 6.66 5.27 0.66
C VAL A 556 6.47 6.78 0.43
N ASP A 557 7.47 7.47 -0.12
CA ASP A 557 7.51 8.95 -0.17
C ASP A 557 6.30 9.57 -0.90
N ASP A 558 6.10 9.20 -2.17
CA ASP A 558 4.96 9.68 -2.97
C ASP A 558 3.61 9.23 -2.39
N LEU A 559 3.54 8.03 -1.78
CA LEU A 559 2.31 7.49 -1.18
C LEU A 559 1.76 8.43 -0.10
N PHE A 560 2.60 8.80 0.87
CA PHE A 560 2.22 9.65 2.00
C PHE A 560 2.06 11.12 1.61
N ASN A 561 2.87 11.61 0.68
CA ASN A 561 2.85 13.03 0.30
C ASN A 561 1.74 13.38 -0.69
N ARG A 562 1.30 12.44 -1.54
CA ARG A 562 0.43 12.75 -2.69
C ARG A 562 -0.81 11.88 -2.81
N PHE A 563 -0.70 10.56 -2.60
CA PHE A 563 -1.78 9.63 -2.92
C PHE A 563 -2.81 9.51 -1.80
N LEU A 564 -2.36 9.15 -0.59
CA LEU A 564 -3.25 9.00 0.57
C LEU A 564 -4.04 10.29 0.93
N PRO A 565 -3.46 11.51 0.84
CA PRO A 565 -4.20 12.74 1.15
C PRO A 565 -5.25 13.17 0.11
N ALA A 566 -5.16 12.66 -1.13
CA ALA A 566 -5.89 13.20 -2.27
C ALA A 566 -7.42 13.04 -2.16
N ASP A 567 -7.88 12.00 -1.48
CA ASP A 567 -9.29 11.58 -1.41
C ASP A 567 -9.98 11.97 -0.11
N ARG A 568 -9.42 12.92 0.65
CA ARG A 568 -10.00 13.41 1.92
C ARG A 568 -11.45 13.91 1.80
N VAL A 569 -11.88 14.29 0.60
CA VAL A 569 -13.24 14.81 0.32
C VAL A 569 -14.27 13.67 0.21
N LEU A 570 -13.83 12.42 0.12
CA LEU A 570 -14.70 11.26 -0.01
C LEU A 570 -15.30 10.82 1.33
N ALA A 571 -14.71 11.20 2.46
CA ALA A 571 -15.24 10.86 3.78
C ALA A 571 -16.55 11.61 4.06
N ARG A 572 -17.61 10.86 4.40
CA ARG A 572 -18.94 11.42 4.69
C ARG A 572 -19.54 10.77 5.92
N ARG A 573 -20.24 11.55 6.74
CA ARG A 573 -21.09 10.98 7.79
C ARG A 573 -22.29 10.32 7.15
N VAL A 574 -22.63 9.12 7.62
CA VAL A 574 -23.86 8.44 7.23
C VAL A 574 -24.86 8.67 8.35
N ALA A 575 -26.04 9.18 8.02
CA ALA A 575 -27.11 9.30 9.00
C ALA A 575 -27.43 7.91 9.61
N PRO A 576 -27.74 7.83 10.92
CA PRO A 576 -28.30 6.61 11.47
C PRO A 576 -29.59 6.29 10.68
N ARG A 577 -29.73 5.05 10.21
CA ARG A 577 -31.02 4.60 9.68
C ARG A 577 -32.01 4.56 10.86
N PRO A 578 -33.25 5.06 10.68
CA PRO A 578 -34.27 5.06 11.73
C PRO A 578 -34.64 3.65 12.16
#